data_AF-A0A8D0BP54-F1
#
_entry.id   AF-A0A8D0BP54-F1
#
_cell.length_a   1.000
_cell.length_b   1.000
_cell.length_c   1.000
_cell.angle_alpha   90.00
_cell.angle_beta   90.00
_cell.angle_gamma   90.00
#
_symmetry.space_group_name_H-M   'P 1'
#
loop_
_entity.id
_entity.type
_entity.pdbx_description
1 polymer ?
#
loop_
_entity_poly.entity_id
_entity_poly.type
_entity_poly.pdbx_seq_one_letter_code
_entity_poly.pdbx_strand_id
1 'polypeptide(L)' 'MDSFSAASGNFTLELFKTLNLSSQGKNVFFSPWSISSALAMVYSGARGHTANQMAEVGS' A
#
# COMPACT_ATOMS: atom_id res chain seq x y z
N MET A 1 -2.39 14.36 -10.65
CA MET A 1 -3.29 13.66 -9.69
C MET A 1 -3.63 12.25 -10.17
N ASP A 2 -3.77 12.04 -11.48
CA ASP A 2 -4.11 10.72 -12.07
C ASP A 2 -3.06 9.64 -11.81
N SER A 3 -1.77 9.97 -11.87
CA SER A 3 -0.68 9.02 -11.58
C SER A 3 -0.71 8.50 -10.14
N PHE A 4 -1.03 9.35 -9.16
CA PHE A 4 -1.16 8.92 -7.77
C PHE A 4 -2.40 8.02 -7.56
N SER A 5 -3.51 8.34 -8.24
CA SER A 5 -4.71 7.50 -8.21
C SER A 5 -4.46 6.12 -8.84
N ALA A 6 -3.68 6.07 -9.93
CA ALA A 6 -3.30 4.83 -10.59
C ALA A 6 -2.36 3.99 -9.72
N ALA A 7 -1.30 4.59 -9.17
CA ALA A 7 -0.37 3.92 -8.26
C ALA A 7 -1.06 3.40 -6.99
N SER A 8 -1.92 4.23 -6.37
CA SER A 8 -2.73 3.84 -5.21
C SER A 8 -3.71 2.70 -5.52
N GLY A 9 -4.29 2.70 -6.72
CA GLY A 9 -5.15 1.63 -7.20
C GLY A 9 -4.40 0.31 -7.38
N ASN A 10 -3.22 0.36 -7.98
CA ASN A 10 -2.37 -0.82 -8.18
C ASN A 10 -1.90 -1.41 -6.84
N PHE A 11 -1.42 -0.56 -5.93
CA PHE A 11 -1.06 -0.96 -4.55
C PHE A 11 -2.24 -1.62 -3.82
N THR A 12 -3.44 -1.04 -3.92
CA THR A 12 -4.65 -1.59 -3.31
C THR A 12 -4.97 -2.98 -3.83
N LEU A 13 -4.86 -3.18 -5.14
CA LEU A 13 -5.16 -4.46 -5.77
C LEU A 13 -4.16 -5.54 -5.34
N GLU A 14 -2.87 -5.22 -5.33
CA GLU A 14 -1.83 -6.13 -4.86
C GLU A 14 -2.02 -6.47 -3.38
N LEU A 15 -2.29 -5.49 -2.53
CA LEU A 15 -2.58 -5.70 -1.11
C LEU A 15 -3.81 -6.60 -0.91
N PHE A 16 -4.89 -6.37 -1.66
CA PHE A 16 -6.08 -7.21 -1.59
C PHE A 16 -5.79 -8.65 -1.99
N LYS A 17 -5.02 -8.87 -3.07
CA LYS A 17 -4.60 -10.22 -3.48
C LYS A 17 -3.83 -10.92 -2.37
N THR A 18 -2.84 -10.25 -1.76
CA THR A 18 -2.06 -10.80 -0.65
C THR A 18 -2.95 -11.15 0.54
N LEU A 19 -3.85 -10.25 0.94
CA LEU A 19 -4.77 -10.49 2.07
C LEU A 19 -5.74 -11.63 1.78
N ASN A 20 -6.20 -11.77 0.53
CA ASN A 20 -7.10 -12.84 0.11
C ASN A 20 -6.42 -14.22 0.12
N LEU A 21 -5.12 -14.29 -0.21
CA LEU A 21 -4.34 -15.52 -0.06
C LEU A 21 -4.24 -15.95 1.40
N SER A 22 -4.09 -15.01 2.33
CA SER A 22 -4.02 -15.29 3.77
C SER A 22 -5.39 -15.51 4.43
N SER A 23 -6.46 -15.00 3.83
CA SER A 23 -7.82 -14.98 4.41
C SER A 23 -8.80 -15.86 3.62
N GLN A 24 -8.32 -16.96 3.05
CA GLN A 24 -9.09 -17.83 2.16
C GLN A 24 -10.46 -18.22 2.79
N GLY A 25 -11.54 -17.94 2.06
CA GLY A 25 -12.92 -18.22 2.50
C GLY A 25 -13.48 -17.25 3.55
N LYS A 26 -12.79 -16.15 3.86
CA LYS A 26 -13.24 -15.10 4.80
C LYS A 26 -13.38 -13.76 4.07
N ASN A 27 -14.25 -12.90 4.61
CA ASN A 27 -14.42 -11.55 4.10
C ASN A 27 -13.18 -10.71 4.43
N VAL A 28 -12.63 -10.03 3.42
CA VAL A 28 -11.52 -9.08 3.56
C VAL A 28 -12.07 -7.66 3.38
N PHE A 29 -11.91 -6.82 4.39
CA PHE A 29 -12.35 -5.42 4.38
C PHE A 29 -11.25 -4.52 4.95
N PHE A 30 -10.84 -3.51 4.20
CA PHE A 30 -9.84 -2.52 4.63
C PHE A 30 -10.02 -1.18 3.90
N SER A 31 -9.40 -0.12 4.44
CA SER A 31 -9.37 1.21 3.84
C SER A 31 -8.00 1.47 3.17
N PRO A 32 -7.90 1.45 1.84
CA PRO A 32 -6.62 1.61 1.15
C PRO A 32 -6.02 3.01 1.33
N TRP A 33 -6.86 4.04 1.39
CA TRP A 33 -6.45 5.42 1.63
C TRP A 33 -5.86 5.61 3.02
N SER A 34 -6.46 5.00 4.04
CA SER A 34 -5.95 5.09 5.42
C SER A 34 -4.58 4.42 5.53
N ILE A 35 -4.39 3.26 4.91
CA ILE A 35 -3.10 2.55 4.89
C ILE A 35 -2.04 3.35 4.14
N SER A 36 -2.37 3.88 2.97
CA SER A 36 -1.44 4.69 2.17
C SER A 36 -1.01 5.96 2.91
N SER A 37 -1.94 6.60 3.64
CA SER A 37 -1.64 7.77 4.46
C SER A 37 -0.72 7.43 5.64
N ALA A 38 -0.96 6.30 6.31
CA ALA A 38 -0.08 5.82 7.37
C ALA A 38 1.32 5.49 6.84
N LEU A 39 1.42 4.81 5.69
CA LEU A 39 2.68 4.51 5.04
C LEU A 39 3.44 5.78 4.61
N ALA A 40 2.74 6.81 4.13
CA ALA A 40 3.35 8.10 3.80
C ALA A 40 3.95 8.80 5.04
N MET A 41 3.27 8.73 6.18
CA MET A 41 3.80 9.25 7.45
C MET A 41 5.04 8.48 7.90
N VAL A 42 5.02 7.15 7.79
CA VAL A 42 6.18 6.30 8.15
C VAL A 42 7.34 6.52 7.18
N TYR A 43 7.06 6.65 5.89
CA TYR A 43 8.06 6.95 4.86
C TYR A 43 8.80 8.26 5.15
N SER A 44 8.07 9.27 5.63
CA SER A 44 8.66 10.57 6.01
C SER A 44 9.70 10.49 7.13
N GLY A 45 9.63 9.45 7.98
CA GLY A 45 10.63 9.16 9.01
C GLY A 45 11.68 8.13 8.61
N ALA A 46 11.49 7.41 7.51
CA ALA A 46 12.39 6.35 7.05
C ALA A 46 13.65 6.93 6.41
N ARG A 47 14.77 6.19 6.46
CA ARG A 47 16.05 6.57 5.83
C ARG A 47 16.72 5.39 5.14
N GLY A 48 17.62 5.69 4.21
CA GLY A 48 18.45 4.71 3.53
C GLY A 48 17.62 3.64 2.82
N HIS A 49 17.97 2.38 3.04
CA HIS A 49 17.35 1.23 2.37
C HIS A 49 15.84 1.11 2.65
N THR A 50 15.41 1.43 3.87
CA THR A 50 14.00 1.34 4.28
C THR A 50 13.13 2.35 3.53
N ALA A 51 13.61 3.58 3.34
CA ALA A 51 12.88 4.58 2.55
C ALA A 51 12.77 4.12 1.08
N ASN A 52 13.84 3.59 0.49
CA ASN A 52 13.83 3.16 -0.90
C ASN A 52 12.80 2.05 -1.17
N GLN A 53 12.73 1.05 -0.30
CA GLN A 53 11.73 -0.03 -0.42
C GLN A 53 10.29 0.50 -0.30
N MET A 54 10.05 1.47 0.58
CA MET A 54 8.73 2.08 0.74
C MET A 54 8.33 2.94 -0.47
N ALA A 55 9.29 3.53 -1.18
CA ALA A 55 9.03 4.31 -2.39
C ALA A 55 8.69 3.42 -3.60
N GLU A 56 9.32 2.24 -3.72
CA GLU A 56 9.02 1.25 -4.76
C GLU A 56 7.56 0.75 -4.71
N VAL A 57 6.96 0.72 -3.53
CA VAL A 57 5.57 0.27 -3.35
C VAL A 57 4.55 1.33 -3.81
N GLY A 58 4.95 2.61 -3.89
CA GLY A 58 4.09 3.73 -4.27
C GLY A 58 4.29 4.30 -5.67
N SER A 59 5.17 3.69 -6.49
CA SER A 59 5.50 4.15 -7.85
C SER A 59 4.69 3.45 -8.95
#